data_AF-A0A840YEG0-F1
#
_entry.id   AF-A0A840YEG0-F1
#
_cell.length_a   1.000
_cell.length_b   1.000
_cell.length_c   1.000
_cell.angle_alpha   90.00
_cell.angle_beta   90.00
_cell.angle_gamma   90.00
#
_symmetry.space_group_name_H-M   'P 1'
#
loop_
_entity.id
_entity.type
_entity.pdbx_description
1 polymer ?
#
loop_
_entity_poly.entity_id
_entity_poly.type
_entity_poly.pdbx_seq_one_letter_code
_entity_poly.pdbx_strand_id
1 'polypeptide(L)' 'MKSMWNEPYLETCCRAALHRLFLTHGGIRPAGLPDEPCLRRLCTMGFAEEVTPGRFAMTETGAKRHGSEVLKKAAA' A
#
# COMPACT_ATOMS: atom_id res chain seq x y z
N MET A 1 -7.56 -21.71 4.52
CA MET A 1 -8.83 -20.95 4.43
C MET A 1 -8.60 -19.73 3.56
N LYS A 2 -9.24 -19.71 2.39
CA LYS A 2 -9.09 -18.68 1.36
C LYS A 2 -10.33 -17.79 1.48
N SER A 3 -10.24 -16.72 2.27
CA SER A 3 -11.37 -15.82 2.43
C SER A 3 -11.50 -14.96 1.18
N MET A 4 -12.56 -15.24 0.44
CA MET A 4 -13.09 -14.47 -0.66
C MET A 4 -13.39 -13.03 -0.18
N TRP A 5 -12.85 -12.02 -0.85
CA TRP A 5 -13.17 -10.61 -0.59
C TRP A 5 -13.46 -9.93 -1.92
N ASN A 6 -14.75 -9.62 -2.14
CA ASN A 6 -15.24 -8.92 -3.32
C ASN A 6 -14.65 -7.50 -3.41
N GLU A 7 -14.09 -7.18 -4.59
CA GLU A 7 -14.07 -5.84 -5.22
C GLU A 7 -15.36 -5.10 -4.84
N PRO A 8 -15.41 -3.88 -4.24
CA PRO A 8 -14.60 -2.66 -4.44
C PRO A 8 -14.02 -2.04 -3.14
N TYR A 9 -14.35 -2.59 -1.96
CA TYR A 9 -13.83 -2.10 -0.66
C TYR A 9 -12.32 -2.24 -0.53
N LEU A 10 -11.76 -3.18 -1.29
CA LEU A 10 -10.33 -3.43 -1.36
C LEU A 10 -9.54 -2.28 -1.95
N GLU A 11 -10.12 -1.49 -2.86
CA GLU A 11 -9.50 -0.24 -3.29
C GLU A 11 -9.37 0.73 -2.12
N THR A 12 -10.43 0.91 -1.34
CA THR A 12 -10.43 1.89 -0.23
C THR A 12 -9.42 1.51 0.85
N CYS A 13 -9.37 0.23 1.26
CA CYS A 13 -8.41 -0.19 2.29
C CYS A 13 -6.96 -0.23 1.78
N CYS A 14 -6.72 -0.60 0.52
CA CYS A 14 -5.38 -0.55 -0.08
C CYS A 14 -4.92 0.89 -0.32
N ARG A 15 -5.79 1.81 -0.74
CA ARG A 15 -5.51 3.25 -0.82
C ARG A 15 -5.14 3.82 0.55
N ALA A 16 -5.88 3.46 1.59
CA ALA A 16 -5.57 3.88 2.96
C ALA A 16 -4.23 3.31 3.44
N ALA A 17 -3.93 2.03 3.14
CA ALA A 17 -2.63 1.43 3.46
C ALA A 17 -1.49 2.10 2.70
N LEU A 18 -1.68 2.40 1.41
CA LEU A 18 -0.71 3.12 0.58
C LEU A 18 -0.48 4.55 1.12
N HIS A 19 -1.53 5.24 1.57
CA HIS A 19 -1.42 6.54 2.22
C HIS A 19 -0.65 6.47 3.54
N ARG A 20 -0.95 5.48 4.40
CA ARG A 20 -0.22 5.26 5.65
C ARG A 20 1.25 4.90 5.39
N LEU A 21 1.53 4.16 4.32
CA LEU A 21 2.89 3.86 3.90
C LEU A 21 3.64 5.13 3.49
N PHE A 22 3.00 6.02 2.72
CA PHE A 22 3.55 7.35 2.37
C PHE A 22 3.81 8.23 3.60
N LEU A 23 2.93 8.22 4.60
CA LEU A 23 3.09 8.98 5.84
C LEU A 23 4.14 8.39 6.80
N THR A 24 4.62 7.17 6.55
CA THR A 24 5.58 6.53 7.44
C THR A 24 6.92 7.24 7.33
N HIS A 25 7.25 8.05 8.34
CA HIS A 25 8.52 8.75 8.42
C HIS A 25 9.66 7.73 8.46
N GLY A 26 10.61 7.85 7.52
CA GLY A 26 11.66 6.83 7.30
C GLY A 26 11.33 5.81 6.20
N GLY A 27 10.19 5.92 5.51
CA GLY A 27 9.88 5.18 4.28
C GLY A 27 9.57 3.69 4.45
N ILE A 28 9.68 3.15 5.67
CA ILE A 28 9.55 1.73 5.95
C ILE A 28 8.53 1.48 7.07
N ARG A 29 7.44 0.78 6.74
CA ARG A 29 6.36 0.42 7.65
C ARG A 29 6.55 -1.00 8.19
N PRO A 30 6.45 -1.24 9.51
CA PRO A 30 6.60 -2.58 10.06
C PRO A 30 5.36 -3.47 9.85
N ALA A 31 5.57 -4.78 9.84
CA ALA A 31 4.53 -5.80 9.99
C ALA A 31 3.90 -5.78 11.40
N GLY A 32 2.82 -6.54 11.58
CA GLY A 32 2.04 -6.63 12.82
C GLY A 32 1.00 -5.54 12.98
N LEU A 33 0.93 -4.58 12.04
CA LEU A 33 -0.11 -3.56 12.03
C LEU A 33 -1.39 -4.09 11.36
N PRO A 34 -2.57 -3.53 11.69
CA PRO A 34 -3.85 -4.00 11.13
C PRO A 34 -3.93 -3.97 9.60
N ASP A 35 -3.12 -3.14 8.97
CA ASP A 35 -3.05 -3.01 7.51
C ASP A 35 -1.98 -3.89 6.84
N GLU A 36 -1.27 -4.75 7.57
CA GLU A 36 -0.30 -5.71 7.00
C GLU A 36 -0.88 -6.54 5.85
N PRO A 37 -2.11 -7.12 5.93
CA PRO A 37 -2.68 -7.86 4.81
C PRO A 37 -2.80 -7.01 3.54
N CYS A 38 -3.07 -5.71 3.69
CA CYS A 38 -3.11 -4.77 2.58
C CYS A 38 -1.70 -4.46 2.06
N LEU A 39 -0.70 -4.31 2.93
CA LEU A 39 0.70 -4.10 2.53
C LEU A 39 1.25 -5.28 1.73
N ARG A 40 1.01 -6.52 2.20
CA ARG A 40 1.40 -7.73 1.45
C ARG A 40 0.73 -7.80 0.08
N ARG A 41 -0.54 -7.39 0.01
CA ARG A 41 -1.24 -7.31 -1.29
C ARG A 41 -0.68 -6.23 -2.20
N LEU A 42 -0.38 -5.04 -1.67
CA LEU A 42 0.30 -3.99 -2.42
C LEU A 42 1.67 -4.48 -2.95
N CYS A 43 2.36 -5.35 -2.21
CA CYS A 43 3.57 -6.02 -2.70
C CYS A 43 3.28 -6.93 -3.89
N THR A 44 2.24 -7.76 -3.84
CA THR A 44 1.84 -8.60 -4.99
C THR A 44 1.44 -7.79 -6.23
N MET A 45 1.04 -6.53 -6.04
CA MET A 45 0.65 -5.60 -7.11
C MET A 45 1.80 -4.68 -7.56
N GLY A 46 2.97 -4.76 -6.92
CA GLY A 46 4.12 -3.92 -7.23
C GLY A 46 4.02 -2.46 -6.77
N PHE A 47 3.08 -2.13 -5.88
CA PHE A 47 2.93 -0.78 -5.29
C PHE A 47 3.68 -0.60 -3.96
N ALA A 48 4.05 -1.70 -3.32
CA ALA A 48 4.94 -1.72 -2.18
C ALA A 48 5.97 -2.83 -2.36
N GLU A 49 7.01 -2.84 -1.55
CA GLU A 49 8.00 -3.91 -1.51
C GLU A 49 8.37 -4.25 -0.08
N GLU A 50 8.61 -5.53 0.22
CA GLU A 50 9.10 -5.97 1.51
C GLU A 50 10.65 -5.93 1.49
N VAL A 51 11.24 -4.80 1.89
CA VAL A 51 12.69 -4.55 1.82
C VAL A 51 13.49 -5.46 2.74
N THR A 52 12.91 -5.81 3.88
CA THR A 52 13.39 -6.86 4.79
C THR A 52 12.17 -7.53 5.42
N PRO A 53 12.28 -8.75 5.98
CA PRO A 53 11.13 -9.44 6.55
C PRO A 53 10.34 -8.57 7.54
N GLY A 54 9.07 -8.34 7.23
CA GLY A 54 8.17 -7.49 8.01
C GLY A 54 8.49 -5.99 7.94
N ARG A 55 9.11 -5.52 6.86
CA ARG A 55 9.39 -4.11 6.59
C ARG A 55 8.99 -3.77 5.17
N PHE A 56 7.97 -2.94 5.03
CA PHE A 56 7.38 -2.57 3.75
C PHE A 56 7.77 -1.15 3.36
N ALA A 57 8.24 -0.95 2.13
CA ALA A 57 8.51 0.37 1.54
C ALA A 57 7.60 0.62 0.34
N MET A 58 7.38 1.90 0.00
CA MET A 58 6.62 2.29 -1.18
C MET A 58 7.51 2.23 -2.42
N THR A 59 7.05 1.58 -3.48
CA THR A 59 7.74 1.61 -4.77
C THR A 59 7.42 2.89 -5.54
N GLU A 60 8.19 3.19 -6.59
CA GLU A 60 7.88 4.31 -7.48
C GLU A 60 6.48 4.20 -8.11
N THR A 61 6.08 2.99 -8.51
CA THR A 61 4.73 2.70 -9.03
C THR A 61 3.66 2.97 -7.97
N GLY A 62 3.93 2.61 -6.71
CA GLY A 62 3.08 2.94 -5.57
C GLY A 62 2.94 4.44 -5.35
N ALA A 63 4.04 5.20 -5.48
CA ALA A 63 4.04 6.65 -5.35
C ALA A 63 3.21 7.33 -6.46
N LYS A 64 3.30 6.85 -7.70
CA LYS A 64 2.48 7.34 -8.83
C LYS A 64 0.99 7.07 -8.61
N ARG A 65 0.65 5.84 -8.22
CA ARG A 65 -0.72 5.43 -7.88
C ARG A 65 -1.29 6.26 -6.73
N HIS A 66 -0.49 6.46 -5.67
CA HIS A 66 -0.85 7.31 -4.53
C HIS A 66 -1.11 8.76 -4.96
N GLY A 67 -0.22 9.33 -5.77
CA GLY A 67 -0.39 10.69 -6.30
C GLY A 67 -1.69 10.88 -7.07
N SER A 68 -2.04 9.92 -7.92
CA SER A 68 -3.26 9.96 -8.74
C SER A 68 -4.54 9.74 -7.93
N GLU A 69 -4.57 8.72 -7.06
CA GLU A 69 -5.82 8.27 -6.41
C GLU A 69 -6.05 8.85 -5.02
N VAL A 70 -4.97 9.21 -4.30
CA VAL A 70 -5.05 9.66 -2.91
C VAL A 70 -4.88 11.17 -2.82
N LEU A 71 -3.87 11.73 -3.49
CA LEU A 71 -3.64 13.16 -3.50
C LEU A 71 -4.44 13.90 -4.59
N LYS A 72 -5.03 13.16 -5.55
CA LYS A 72 -5.69 13.73 -6.75
C LYS A 72 -4.81 14.75 -7.49
N LYS A 73 -3.49 14.54 -7.49
CA LYS A 73 -2.58 15.34 -8.33
C LYS A 73 -2.90 15.02 -9.79
N ALA A 74 -3.23 16.05 -10.57
CA ALA A 74 -3.43 15.89 -12.01
C ALA A 74 -2.15 15.29 -12.63
N ALA A 75 -2.32 14.37 -13.59
CA ALA A 75 -1.21 13.92 -14.41
C ALA A 75 -0.65 15.15 -15.15
N ALA A 76 0.62 15.47 -14.90
CA ALA A 76 1.33 16.54 -15.60
C ALA A 76 1.70 16.10 -17.01
#